data_AF-A0A848ULH8-F1
#
_entry.id   AF-A0A848ULH8-F1
#
_cell.length_a   1.000
_cell.length_b   1.000
_cell.length_c   1.000
_cell.angle_alpha   90.00
_cell.angle_beta   90.00
_cell.angle_gamma   90.00
#
_symmetry.space_group_name_H-M   'P 1'
#
loop_
_entity.id
_entity.type
_entity.pdbx_description
1 polymer ?
#
loop_
_entity_poly.entity_id
_entity_poly.type
_entity_poly.pdbx_seq_one_letter_code
_entity_poly.pdbx_strand_id
1 'polypeptide(L)'
;MAEQIVNEFTVNRPIDEAWPIICDVERIAPCLPGAQLEEIEGDVYRGRVKVKLGAVTTQFKGEAKFVERDDEAHTAKLHGKGRDTGGRGNAEADIHAVAESLSPTSTKCTVTADLHITGKVAQFGRGIMGDVSKKLMDQFADNLNTMLDEQEGPAAGSSDDTDAVPADAAESNGDSSAAGAPTDATDDASAPTVRKIHGPAAEPIDMADMAGAAVLKRAAPVIVLVLLALLLLRRRR
;
A
#
# COMPACT_ATOMS: atom_id res chain seq x y z
N MET A 1 -14.58 18.80 3.46
CA MET A 1 -13.53 19.80 3.20
C MET A 1 -12.51 19.10 2.32
N ALA A 2 -12.06 19.75 1.24
CA ALA A 2 -10.97 19.25 0.42
C ALA A 2 -9.66 19.67 1.09
N GLU A 3 -8.77 18.72 1.34
CA GLU A 3 -7.45 18.96 1.91
C GLU A 3 -6.40 18.27 1.05
N GLN A 4 -5.42 19.05 0.58
CA GLN A 4 -4.30 18.51 -0.16
C GLN A 4 -3.19 18.08 0.79
N ILE A 5 -2.65 16.88 0.57
CA ILE A 5 -1.51 16.31 1.27
C ILE A 5 -0.46 15.97 0.21
N VAL A 6 0.78 16.41 0.44
CA VAL A 6 1.92 16.08 -0.43
C VAL A 6 2.93 15.32 0.41
N ASN A 7 3.28 14.11 -0.02
CA ASN A 7 4.35 13.31 0.58
C ASN A 7 5.32 12.87 -0.52
N GLU A 8 6.51 12.49 -0.12
CA GLU A 8 7.50 11.88 -1.00
C GLU A 8 8.11 10.65 -0.33
N PHE A 9 8.52 9.70 -1.15
CA PHE A 9 9.31 8.55 -0.72
C PHE A 9 10.39 8.23 -1.74
N THR A 10 11.40 7.49 -1.30
CA THR A 10 12.52 7.07 -2.13
C THR A 10 12.52 5.55 -2.27
N VAL A 11 12.73 5.08 -3.50
CA VAL A 11 12.98 3.69 -3.85
C VAL A 11 14.43 3.55 -4.25
N ASN A 12 15.14 2.59 -3.67
CA ASN A 12 16.57 2.35 -3.88
C ASN A 12 16.85 1.57 -5.18
N ARG A 13 16.11 1.88 -6.24
CA ARG A 13 16.25 1.28 -7.57
C ARG A 13 16.22 2.36 -8.66
N PRO A 14 16.85 2.13 -9.82
CA PRO A 14 16.71 2.99 -10.99
C PRO A 14 15.24 3.17 -11.39
N ILE A 15 14.89 4.28 -12.05
CA ILE A 15 13.49 4.61 -12.34
C ILE A 15 12.78 3.57 -13.22
N ASP A 16 13.50 2.99 -14.18
CA ASP A 16 12.99 1.96 -15.08
C ASP A 16 12.59 0.66 -14.34
N GLU A 17 13.19 0.41 -13.17
CA GLU A 17 12.84 -0.72 -12.31
C GLU A 17 11.80 -0.31 -11.27
N ALA A 18 11.98 0.85 -10.64
CA ALA A 18 11.13 1.34 -9.57
C ALA A 18 9.71 1.65 -10.04
N TRP A 19 9.55 2.24 -11.22
CA TRP A 19 8.24 2.69 -11.70
C TRP A 19 7.23 1.56 -11.95
N PRO A 20 7.58 0.47 -12.65
CA PRO A 20 6.71 -0.70 -12.75
C PRO A 20 6.29 -1.26 -11.39
N ILE A 21 7.19 -1.23 -10.41
CA ILE A 21 6.92 -1.71 -9.03
C ILE A 21 5.95 -0.76 -8.33
N ILE A 22 6.19 0.55 -8.38
CA ILE A 22 5.30 1.57 -7.79
C ILE A 22 3.88 1.47 -8.36
N CYS A 23 3.75 1.13 -9.65
CA CYS A 23 2.45 0.95 -10.29
C CYS A 23 1.80 -0.43 -10.04
N ASP A 24 2.52 -1.40 -9.48
CA ASP A 24 1.99 -2.73 -9.17
C ASP A 24 1.36 -2.73 -7.77
N VAL A 25 0.07 -2.36 -7.72
CA VAL A 25 -0.68 -2.23 -6.46
C VAL A 25 -0.75 -3.53 -5.68
N GLU A 26 -0.80 -4.69 -6.34
CA GLU A 26 -0.80 -5.97 -5.65
C GLU A 26 0.53 -6.20 -4.93
N ARG A 27 1.64 -5.90 -5.61
CA ARG A 27 2.98 -6.07 -5.06
C ARG A 27 3.28 -5.10 -3.93
N ILE A 28 2.82 -3.84 -4.02
CA ILE A 28 3.12 -2.81 -3.02
C ILE A 28 2.12 -2.76 -1.86
N ALA A 29 0.91 -3.32 -2.02
CA ALA A 29 -0.11 -3.31 -0.96
C ALA A 29 0.37 -3.88 0.39
N PRO A 30 1.16 -4.98 0.44
CA PRO A 30 1.73 -5.49 1.69
C PRO A 30 2.71 -4.53 2.37
N CYS A 31 3.34 -3.62 1.62
CA CYS A 31 4.27 -2.63 2.18
C CYS A 31 3.55 -1.49 2.89
N LEU A 32 2.26 -1.27 2.62
CA LEU A 32 1.44 -0.25 3.27
C LEU A 32 1.00 -0.73 4.67
N PRO A 33 1.42 -0.09 5.76
CA PRO A 33 1.09 -0.55 7.11
C PRO A 33 -0.41 -0.58 7.37
N GLY A 34 -0.90 -1.68 7.94
CA GLY A 34 -2.32 -1.90 8.23
C GLY A 34 -3.17 -2.22 7.00
N ALA A 35 -2.61 -2.18 5.79
CA ALA A 35 -3.32 -2.49 4.56
C ALA A 35 -3.47 -3.99 4.35
N GLN A 36 -4.55 -4.34 3.68
CA GLN A 36 -4.80 -5.67 3.19
C GLN A 36 -5.64 -5.58 1.92
N LEU A 37 -5.05 -6.03 0.82
CA LEU A 37 -5.76 -6.20 -0.44
C LEU A 37 -6.64 -7.45 -0.33
N GLU A 38 -7.92 -7.31 -0.67
CA GLU A 38 -8.92 -8.38 -0.57
C GLU A 38 -9.31 -8.88 -1.96
N GLU A 39 -9.49 -7.98 -2.93
CA GLU A 39 -9.99 -8.31 -4.27
C GLU A 39 -9.35 -7.43 -5.32
N ILE A 40 -9.13 -7.98 -6.52
CA ILE A 40 -8.72 -7.24 -7.71
C ILE A 40 -9.70 -7.58 -8.84
N GLU A 41 -10.21 -6.55 -9.51
CA GLU A 41 -11.15 -6.65 -10.63
C GLU A 41 -10.72 -5.63 -11.71
N GLY A 42 -9.93 -6.09 -12.69
CA GLY A 42 -9.30 -5.19 -13.66
C GLY A 42 -8.43 -4.16 -12.94
N ASP A 43 -8.68 -2.87 -13.19
CA ASP A 43 -7.97 -1.75 -12.54
C ASP A 43 -8.57 -1.34 -11.20
N VAL A 44 -9.53 -2.09 -10.66
CA VAL A 44 -10.18 -1.82 -9.38
C VAL A 44 -9.61 -2.74 -8.30
N TYR A 45 -9.03 -2.13 -7.27
CA TYR A 45 -8.40 -2.80 -6.14
C TYR A 45 -9.25 -2.56 -4.90
N ARG A 46 -9.75 -3.62 -4.27
CA ARG A 46 -10.58 -3.52 -3.04
C ARG A 46 -9.84 -4.09 -1.87
N GLY A 47 -9.89 -3.37 -0.75
CA GLY A 47 -9.16 -3.77 0.44
C GLY A 47 -9.63 -3.07 1.70
N ARG A 48 -8.85 -3.27 2.76
CA ARG A 48 -9.05 -2.63 4.06
C ARG A 48 -7.74 -2.07 4.57
N VAL A 49 -7.81 -0.98 5.31
CA VAL A 49 -6.67 -0.38 6.01
C VAL A 49 -7.05 -0.19 7.47
N LYS A 50 -6.26 -0.74 8.39
CA LYS A 50 -6.41 -0.55 9.83
C LYS A 50 -5.37 0.45 10.33
N VAL A 51 -5.82 1.50 11.00
CA VAL A 51 -4.98 2.55 11.59
C VAL A 51 -5.24 2.64 13.09
N LYS A 52 -4.19 2.70 13.89
CA LYS A 52 -4.28 2.84 15.35
C LYS A 52 -3.80 4.23 15.77
N LEU A 53 -4.74 5.05 16.21
CA LEU A 53 -4.51 6.39 16.73
C LEU A 53 -4.59 6.36 18.26
N GLY A 54 -3.48 6.06 18.92
CA GLY A 54 -3.43 5.88 20.38
C GLY A 54 -4.37 4.77 20.85
N ALA A 55 -5.35 5.11 21.69
CA ALA A 55 -6.36 4.16 22.18
C ALA A 55 -7.47 3.83 21.17
N VAL A 56 -7.53 4.54 20.02
CA VAL A 56 -8.59 4.37 19.02
C VAL A 56 -8.06 3.58 17.83
N THR A 57 -8.61 2.38 17.61
CA THR A 57 -8.41 1.65 16.34
C THR A 57 -9.55 1.97 15.39
N THR A 58 -9.20 2.30 14.14
CA THR A 58 -10.15 2.60 13.06
C THR A 58 -9.81 1.71 11.88
N GLN A 59 -10.83 1.18 11.20
CA GLN A 59 -10.66 0.34 10.02
C GLN A 59 -11.48 0.93 8.89
N PHE A 60 -10.83 1.15 7.77
CA PHE A 60 -11.44 1.64 6.56
C PHE A 60 -11.53 0.50 5.57
N LYS A 61 -12.70 0.29 4.96
CA LYS A 61 -12.85 -0.56 3.78
C LYS A 61 -13.04 0.35 2.58
N GLY A 62 -12.32 0.08 1.49
CA GLY A 62 -12.32 0.96 0.34
C GLY A 62 -11.94 0.26 -0.96
N GLU A 63 -11.99 1.04 -2.03
CA GLU A 63 -11.46 0.67 -3.33
C GLU A 63 -10.64 1.81 -3.92
N ALA A 64 -9.61 1.45 -4.68
CA ALA A 64 -8.80 2.35 -5.47
C ALA A 64 -8.80 1.90 -6.93
N LYS A 65 -8.71 2.84 -7.85
CA LYS A 65 -8.60 2.57 -9.29
C LYS A 65 -7.62 3.50 -9.96
N PHE A 66 -6.91 3.02 -10.98
CA PHE A 66 -6.18 3.89 -11.88
C PHE A 66 -7.16 4.68 -12.75
N VAL A 67 -6.91 5.98 -12.88
CA VAL A 67 -7.64 6.89 -13.78
C VAL A 67 -6.78 7.16 -15.01
N GLU A 68 -5.48 7.30 -14.81
CA GLU A 68 -4.51 7.58 -15.86
C GLU A 68 -3.16 7.01 -15.42
N ARG A 69 -2.37 6.52 -16.38
CA ARG A 69 -0.99 6.09 -16.16
C ARG A 69 -0.20 6.39 -17.43
N ASP A 70 0.89 7.12 -17.26
CA ASP A 70 1.84 7.46 -18.30
C ASP A 70 3.21 6.90 -17.90
N ASP A 71 3.61 5.82 -18.56
CA ASP A 71 4.87 5.13 -18.28
C ASP A 71 6.09 5.85 -18.86
N GLU A 72 5.91 6.72 -19.86
CA GLU A 72 7.01 7.51 -20.41
C GLU A 72 7.30 8.72 -19.53
N ALA A 73 6.26 9.40 -19.08
CA ALA A 73 6.36 10.53 -18.16
C ALA A 73 6.54 10.11 -16.68
N HIS A 74 6.41 8.81 -16.38
CA HIS A 74 6.47 8.26 -15.02
C HIS A 74 5.45 8.93 -14.08
N THR A 75 4.21 9.09 -14.57
CA THR A 75 3.11 9.68 -13.81
C THR A 75 1.89 8.77 -13.76
N ALA A 76 1.15 8.83 -12.65
CA ALA A 76 -0.08 8.07 -12.49
C ALA A 76 -1.11 8.87 -11.69
N LYS A 77 -2.38 8.73 -12.06
CA LYS A 77 -3.53 9.24 -11.32
C LYS A 77 -4.38 8.09 -10.83
N LEU A 78 -4.70 8.10 -9.55
CA LEU A 78 -5.57 7.13 -8.94
C LEU A 78 -6.73 7.83 -8.26
N HIS A 79 -7.88 7.19 -8.26
CA HIS A 79 -9.04 7.62 -7.50
C HIS A 79 -9.35 6.55 -6.44
N GLY A 80 -9.41 6.97 -5.18
CA GLY A 80 -9.69 6.11 -4.04
C GLY A 80 -10.91 6.55 -3.27
N LYS A 81 -11.70 5.60 -2.79
CA LYS A 81 -12.78 5.87 -1.82
C LYS A 81 -12.77 4.83 -0.71
N GLY A 82 -13.08 5.26 0.49
CA GLY A 82 -13.05 4.44 1.68
C GLY A 82 -14.12 4.86 2.70
N ARG A 83 -14.61 3.87 3.44
CA ARG A 83 -15.58 4.06 4.51
C ARG A 83 -15.08 3.42 5.78
N ASP A 84 -15.19 4.14 6.90
CA ASP A 84 -14.95 3.57 8.21
C ASP A 84 -16.01 2.50 8.53
N THR A 85 -15.56 1.30 8.92
CA THR A 85 -16.45 0.18 9.25
C THR A 85 -17.29 0.46 10.50
N GLY A 86 -16.85 1.37 11.38
CA GLY A 86 -17.59 1.85 12.54
C GLY A 86 -18.64 2.92 12.23
N GLY A 87 -18.85 3.27 10.95
CA GLY A 87 -19.81 4.28 10.52
C GLY A 87 -19.43 5.72 10.91
N ARG A 88 -18.15 5.96 11.22
CA ARG A 88 -17.67 7.26 11.71
C ARG A 88 -17.38 8.24 10.58
N GLY A 89 -17.29 7.82 9.33
CA GLY A 89 -17.06 8.73 8.20
C GLY A 89 -16.73 8.03 6.90
N ASN A 90 -16.61 8.84 5.84
CA ASN A 90 -16.12 8.44 4.53
C ASN A 90 -14.93 9.31 4.15
N ALA A 91 -14.04 8.76 3.33
CA ALA A 91 -12.92 9.44 2.71
C ALA A 91 -12.92 9.14 1.21
N GLU A 92 -12.58 10.13 0.40
CA GLU A 92 -12.39 10.01 -1.04
C GLU A 92 -11.13 10.81 -1.40
N ALA A 93 -10.30 10.31 -2.30
CA ALA A 93 -9.03 10.91 -2.65
C ALA A 93 -8.77 10.81 -4.14
N ASP A 94 -8.40 11.94 -4.74
CA ASP A 94 -7.72 11.96 -6.04
C ASP A 94 -6.21 12.03 -5.78
N ILE A 95 -5.48 11.04 -6.26
CA ILE A 95 -4.06 10.83 -5.99
C ILE A 95 -3.30 11.01 -7.29
N HIS A 96 -2.24 11.81 -7.27
CA HIS A 96 -1.31 11.99 -8.36
C HIS A 96 0.09 11.63 -7.90
N ALA A 97 0.69 10.63 -8.55
CA ALA A 97 2.05 10.17 -8.32
C ALA A 97 2.95 10.57 -9.48
N VAL A 98 4.14 11.09 -9.17
CA VAL A 98 5.18 11.45 -10.14
C VAL A 98 6.49 10.87 -9.65
N ALA A 99 7.15 10.06 -10.47
CA ALA A 99 8.47 9.51 -10.17
C ALA A 99 9.56 10.22 -10.96
N GLU A 100 10.68 10.50 -10.30
CA GLU A 100 11.85 11.16 -10.88
C GLU A 100 13.11 10.41 -10.47
N SER A 101 14.08 10.29 -11.38
CA SER A 101 15.41 9.77 -11.02
C SER A 101 16.10 10.76 -10.09
N LEU A 102 16.41 10.29 -8.88
CA LEU A 102 17.23 11.04 -7.92
C LEU A 102 18.72 10.78 -8.17
N SER A 103 19.06 9.56 -8.59
CA SER A 103 20.40 9.12 -9.00
C SER A 103 20.27 7.92 -9.95
N PRO A 104 21.38 7.42 -10.53
CA PRO A 104 21.36 6.20 -11.35
C PRO A 104 20.83 4.95 -10.64
N THR A 105 20.76 4.96 -9.31
CA THR A 105 20.34 3.82 -8.48
C THR A 105 19.20 4.17 -7.53
N SER A 106 18.55 5.33 -7.70
CA SER A 106 17.53 5.80 -6.77
C SER A 106 16.47 6.64 -7.46
N THR A 107 15.22 6.40 -7.08
CA THR A 107 14.03 7.05 -7.62
C THR A 107 13.28 7.71 -6.49
N LYS A 108 12.92 8.98 -6.66
CA LYS A 108 12.03 9.71 -5.75
C LYS A 108 10.63 9.69 -6.36
N CYS A 109 9.63 9.30 -5.58
CA CYS A 109 8.23 9.39 -5.97
C CYS A 109 7.52 10.42 -5.09
N THR A 110 6.96 11.44 -5.70
CA THR A 110 6.12 12.45 -5.05
C THR A 110 4.66 12.07 -5.24
N VAL A 111 3.90 12.02 -4.15
CA VAL A 111 2.48 11.68 -4.11
C VAL A 111 1.70 12.86 -3.57
N THR A 112 0.84 13.43 -4.41
CA THR A 112 -0.12 14.48 -4.07
C THR A 112 -1.50 13.86 -3.96
N ALA A 113 -2.16 13.99 -2.82
CA ALA A 113 -3.51 13.49 -2.59
C ALA A 113 -4.45 14.64 -2.23
N ASP A 114 -5.47 14.85 -3.04
CA ASP A 114 -6.59 15.76 -2.76
C ASP A 114 -7.70 14.97 -2.05
N LEU A 115 -7.78 15.18 -0.74
CA LEU A 115 -8.54 14.33 0.16
C LEU A 115 -9.84 15.01 0.61
N HIS A 116 -10.94 14.28 0.46
CA HIS A 116 -12.30 14.68 0.82
C HIS A 116 -12.81 13.78 1.95
N ILE A 117 -12.86 14.32 3.18
CA ILE A 117 -13.35 13.57 4.35
C ILE A 117 -14.65 14.15 4.88
N THR A 118 -15.53 13.24 5.28
CA THR A 118 -16.82 13.54 5.90
C THR A 118 -17.02 12.74 7.20
N GLY A 119 -17.94 13.22 8.05
CA GLY A 119 -18.29 12.56 9.31
C GLY A 119 -17.35 12.92 10.47
N LYS A 120 -17.32 12.05 11.50
CA LYS A 120 -16.48 12.19 12.69
C LYS A 120 -15.00 12.12 12.37
N VAL A 121 -14.61 11.40 11.32
CA VAL A 121 -13.21 11.32 10.85
C VAL A 121 -12.70 12.69 10.38
N ALA A 122 -13.58 13.54 9.82
CA ALA A 122 -13.18 14.89 9.41
C ALA A 122 -12.78 15.79 10.60
N GLN A 123 -13.11 15.39 11.84
CA GLN A 123 -12.80 16.14 13.06
C GLN A 123 -11.34 15.95 13.52
N PHE A 124 -10.59 15.01 12.94
CA PHE A 124 -9.16 14.83 13.26
C PHE A 124 -8.33 16.07 12.88
N GLY A 125 -8.80 16.88 11.92
CA GLY A 125 -8.15 18.12 11.52
C GLY A 125 -6.86 17.91 10.73
N ARG A 126 -6.36 19.00 10.17
CA ARG A 126 -5.26 19.03 9.19
C ARG A 126 -3.94 18.45 9.73
N GLY A 127 -3.60 18.79 10.96
CA GLY A 127 -2.33 18.37 11.59
C GLY A 127 -2.21 16.86 11.76
N ILE A 128 -3.23 16.23 12.35
CA ILE A 128 -3.23 14.77 12.56
C ILE A 128 -3.17 14.04 11.21
N MET A 129 -3.88 14.54 10.19
CA MET A 129 -3.90 13.89 8.89
C MET A 129 -2.55 13.94 8.19
N GLY A 130 -1.87 15.08 8.26
CA GLY A 130 -0.49 15.22 7.77
C GLY A 130 0.48 14.28 8.51
N ASP A 131 0.41 14.24 9.84
CA ASP A 131 1.30 13.40 10.67
C ASP A 131 1.11 11.90 10.37
N VAL A 132 -0.15 11.45 10.25
CA VAL A 132 -0.46 10.05 9.89
C VAL A 132 0.02 9.74 8.48
N SER A 133 -0.25 10.63 7.53
CA SER A 133 0.12 10.40 6.12
C SER A 133 1.64 10.36 5.94
N LYS A 134 2.38 11.23 6.62
CA LYS A 134 3.83 11.22 6.63
C LYS A 134 4.37 9.93 7.22
N LYS A 135 3.89 9.52 8.40
CA LYS A 135 4.34 8.27 9.04
C LYS A 135 4.01 7.04 8.19
N LEU A 136 2.85 7.02 7.54
CA LEU A 136 2.45 5.96 6.62
C LEU A 136 3.41 5.88 5.44
N MET A 137 3.77 7.02 4.86
CA MET A 137 4.68 7.07 3.72
C MET A 137 6.11 6.69 4.09
N ASP A 138 6.60 7.14 5.25
CA ASP A 138 7.93 6.78 5.78
C ASP A 138 8.02 5.24 5.95
N GLN A 139 7.04 4.62 6.61
CA GLN A 139 7.02 3.16 6.81
C GLN A 139 6.81 2.39 5.51
N PHE A 140 6.01 2.91 4.59
CA PHE A 140 5.83 2.33 3.27
C PHE A 140 7.16 2.27 2.52
N ALA A 141 7.93 3.36 2.53
CA ALA A 141 9.24 3.42 1.90
C ALA A 141 10.20 2.39 2.49
N ASP A 142 10.26 2.29 3.82
CA ASP A 142 11.11 1.32 4.51
C ASP A 142 10.74 -0.12 4.15
N ASN A 143 9.44 -0.45 4.18
CA ASN A 143 8.93 -1.78 3.83
C ASN A 143 9.16 -2.12 2.35
N LEU A 144 8.95 -1.15 1.45
CA LEU A 144 9.15 -1.33 0.03
C LEU A 144 10.62 -1.62 -0.28
N ASN A 145 11.54 -0.84 0.26
CA ASN A 145 12.97 -1.07 0.05
C ASN A 145 13.43 -2.39 0.67
N THR A 146 12.92 -2.75 1.85
CA THR A 146 13.20 -4.07 2.46
C THR A 146 12.75 -5.22 1.57
N MET A 147 11.52 -5.15 1.03
CA MET A 147 10.99 -6.16 0.12
C MET A 147 11.85 -6.30 -1.15
N LEU A 148 12.37 -5.18 -1.67
CA LEU A 148 13.24 -5.18 -2.85
C LEU A 148 14.62 -5.76 -2.54
N ASP A 149 15.19 -5.43 -1.38
CA ASP A 149 16.50 -5.95 -0.96
C ASP A 149 16.45 -7.46 -0.67
N GLU A 150 15.33 -7.98 -0.14
CA GLU A 150 15.12 -9.42 0.07
C GLU A 150 15.02 -10.20 -1.24
N GLN A 151 14.50 -9.59 -2.31
CA GLN A 151 14.45 -10.19 -3.65
C GLN A 151 15.84 -10.27 -4.31
N GLU A 152 16.80 -9.46 -3.84
CA GLU A 152 18.21 -9.47 -4.28
C GLU A 152 19.14 -10.25 -3.33
N GLY A 153 18.60 -10.91 -2.30
CA GLY A 153 19.33 -11.81 -1.40
C GLY A 153 20.05 -12.95 -2.16
N PRO A 154 21.18 -13.44 -1.63
CA PRO A 154 22.35 -13.80 -2.42
C PRO A 154 22.09 -14.95 -3.41
N ALA A 155 22.18 -14.61 -4.71
CA ALA A 155 22.71 -15.54 -5.70
C ALA A 155 24.23 -15.68 -5.47
N ALA A 156 24.64 -16.46 -4.45
CA ALA A 156 26.03 -16.87 -4.26
C ALA A 156 26.15 -18.19 -3.50
N GLY A 157 26.64 -19.24 -4.17
CA GLY A 157 27.31 -20.36 -3.49
C GLY A 157 27.07 -21.75 -4.09
N SER A 158 27.72 -22.04 -5.21
CA SER A 158 27.78 -23.33 -5.90
C SER A 158 28.29 -24.51 -5.05
N SER A 159 27.79 -25.70 -5.36
CA SER A 159 28.59 -26.90 -5.63
C SER A 159 27.83 -27.58 -6.78
N ASP A 160 28.27 -27.50 -8.03
CA ASP A 160 29.42 -28.22 -8.60
C ASP A 160 29.52 -29.62 -8.01
N ASP A 161 28.68 -30.52 -8.52
CA ASP A 161 28.99 -31.94 -8.58
C ASP A 161 29.25 -32.26 -10.04
N THR A 162 30.49 -32.00 -10.44
CA THR A 162 31.12 -32.70 -11.54
C THR A 162 31.32 -34.13 -11.07
N ASP A 163 30.47 -35.06 -11.51
CA ASP A 163 30.91 -36.44 -11.69
C ASP A 163 30.73 -36.85 -13.14
N ALA A 164 31.84 -37.28 -13.72
CA ALA A 164 31.98 -37.64 -15.10
C ALA A 164 31.90 -39.16 -15.24
N VAL A 165 30.91 -39.63 -16.02
CA VAL A 165 31.02 -40.61 -17.15
C VAL A 165 31.38 -42.07 -16.74
N PRO A 166 30.71 -43.13 -17.28
CA PRO A 166 30.59 -43.34 -18.72
C PRO A 166 29.31 -43.92 -19.33
N ALA A 167 29.29 -43.74 -20.65
CA ALA A 167 28.45 -44.27 -21.70
C ALA A 167 27.97 -45.71 -21.53
N ASP A 168 26.73 -45.95 -21.96
CA ASP A 168 26.46 -47.03 -22.91
C ASP A 168 25.34 -46.64 -23.88
N ALA A 169 25.51 -47.06 -25.13
CA ALA A 169 24.68 -46.75 -26.27
C ALA A 169 23.57 -47.79 -26.43
N ALA A 170 22.34 -47.35 -26.71
CA ALA A 170 21.36 -48.18 -27.41
C ALA A 170 20.37 -47.29 -28.17
N GLU A 171 20.52 -47.30 -29.49
CA GLU A 171 19.56 -46.80 -30.46
C GLU A 171 18.24 -47.61 -30.39
N SER A 172 17.10 -46.95 -30.52
CA SER A 172 15.99 -47.49 -31.32
C SER A 172 15.05 -46.36 -31.75
N ASN A 173 14.95 -46.22 -33.08
CA ASN A 173 13.96 -45.43 -33.80
C ASN A 173 12.52 -45.81 -33.43
N GLY A 174 11.61 -44.84 -33.57
CA GLY A 174 10.17 -45.01 -33.49
C GLY A 174 9.44 -43.76 -33.98
N ASP A 175 9.22 -43.72 -35.29
CA ASP A 175 8.49 -42.73 -36.10
C ASP A 175 6.97 -42.64 -35.77
N SER A 176 6.35 -41.57 -36.28
CA SER A 176 4.90 -41.29 -36.51
C SER A 176 4.41 -40.05 -35.74
N SER A 177 4.41 -38.82 -36.28
CA SER A 177 3.75 -38.27 -37.50
C SER A 177 2.22 -38.10 -37.40
N ALA A 178 1.81 -36.83 -37.56
CA ALA A 178 0.52 -36.28 -38.07
C ALA A 178 -0.74 -36.47 -37.18
N ALA A 179 -1.73 -35.58 -37.08
CA ALA A 179 -2.15 -34.28 -37.63
C ALA A 179 -3.23 -33.75 -36.64
N GLY A 180 -3.59 -32.46 -36.45
CA GLY A 180 -3.87 -31.40 -37.41
C GLY A 180 -5.34 -30.92 -37.28
N ALA A 181 -5.54 -29.82 -36.52
CA ALA A 181 -6.52 -28.71 -36.74
C ALA A 181 -8.06 -28.94 -36.60
N PRO A 182 -8.92 -27.89 -36.64
CA PRO A 182 -8.93 -26.62 -35.87
C PRO A 182 -10.33 -26.23 -35.30
N THR A 183 -10.43 -25.02 -34.72
CA THR A 183 -11.61 -24.15 -34.54
C THR A 183 -12.69 -24.53 -33.52
N ASP A 184 -12.75 -23.77 -32.42
CA ASP A 184 -13.88 -22.84 -32.25
C ASP A 184 -13.41 -21.59 -31.50
N ALA A 185 -13.41 -20.46 -32.19
CA ALA A 185 -13.20 -19.14 -31.61
C ALA A 185 -14.57 -18.65 -31.13
N THR A 186 -14.90 -18.95 -29.88
CA THR A 186 -15.97 -18.21 -29.20
C THR A 186 -15.34 -17.02 -28.51
N ASP A 187 -15.65 -15.87 -29.10
CA ASP A 187 -15.55 -14.52 -28.58
C ASP A 187 -16.26 -14.46 -27.21
N ASP A 188 -15.54 -14.81 -26.14
CA ASP A 188 -15.99 -14.54 -24.78
C ASP A 188 -15.43 -13.18 -24.38
N ALA A 189 -16.29 -12.17 -24.51
CA ALA A 189 -16.04 -10.86 -23.95
C ALA A 189 -15.71 -11.03 -22.47
N SER A 190 -14.41 -10.91 -22.14
CA SER A 190 -13.87 -11.02 -20.78
C SER A 190 -14.66 -10.13 -19.83
N ALA A 191 -15.67 -10.71 -19.18
CA ALA A 191 -16.23 -10.16 -17.97
C ALA A 191 -15.08 -10.11 -16.95
N PRO A 192 -14.87 -9.00 -16.24
CA PRO A 192 -13.72 -8.88 -15.35
C PRO A 192 -13.80 -9.97 -14.27
N THR A 193 -12.85 -10.90 -14.31
CA THR A 193 -12.76 -12.00 -13.33
C THR A 193 -12.26 -11.43 -12.00
N VAL A 194 -13.15 -11.31 -11.03
CA VAL A 194 -12.82 -10.88 -9.66
C VAL A 194 -11.88 -11.91 -9.03
N ARG A 195 -10.63 -11.53 -8.75
CA ARG A 195 -9.67 -12.38 -8.05
C ARG A 195 -9.62 -12.04 -6.56
N LYS A 196 -9.86 -13.02 -5.71
CA LYS A 196 -9.75 -12.89 -4.24
C LYS A 196 -8.31 -13.10 -3.79
N ILE A 197 -7.79 -12.15 -3.03
CA ILE A 197 -6.43 -12.17 -2.48
C ILE A 197 -6.48 -12.66 -1.04
N HIS A 198 -5.67 -13.68 -0.74
CA HIS A 198 -5.49 -14.21 0.61
C HIS A 198 -4.05 -13.95 1.04
N GLY A 199 -3.77 -12.71 1.45
CA GLY A 199 -2.47 -12.29 1.99
C GLY A 199 -2.56 -11.85 3.46
N PRO A 200 -1.47 -11.93 4.23
CA PRO A 200 -1.44 -11.41 5.60
C PRO A 200 -1.71 -9.90 5.61
N ALA A 201 -2.40 -9.42 6.65
CA ALA A 201 -2.54 -7.98 6.86
C ALA A 201 -1.19 -7.39 7.28
N ALA A 202 -0.79 -6.26 6.70
CA ALA A 202 0.36 -5.52 7.20
C ALA A 202 0.09 -5.01 8.63
N GLU A 203 1.13 -4.90 9.46
CA GLU A 203 0.96 -4.41 10.82
C GLU A 203 0.49 -2.94 10.82
N PRO A 204 -0.51 -2.57 11.64
CA PRO A 204 -1.10 -1.25 11.61
C PRO A 204 -0.17 -0.18 12.19
N ILE A 205 -0.23 1.03 11.63
CA ILE A 205 0.45 2.20 12.20
C ILE A 205 -0.06 2.45 13.62
N ASP A 206 0.85 2.53 14.57
CA ASP A 206 0.59 2.98 15.94
C ASP A 206 1.10 4.41 16.15
N MET A 207 0.18 5.37 16.36
CA MET A 207 0.54 6.76 16.64
C MET A 207 0.80 7.05 18.12
N ALA A 208 0.76 6.05 19.02
CA ALA A 208 1.00 6.26 20.46
C ALA A 208 2.41 6.81 20.75
N ASP A 209 3.42 6.37 20.00
CA ASP A 209 4.82 6.78 20.21
C ASP A 209 5.15 8.19 19.70
N MET A 210 4.31 8.75 18.82
CA MET A 210 4.50 10.12 18.29
C MET A 210 4.10 11.20 19.32
N ALA A 211 3.44 10.80 20.41
CA ALA A 211 3.16 11.65 21.57
C ALA A 211 4.31 11.68 22.60
N GLY A 212 5.52 11.25 22.22
CA GLY A 212 6.71 11.20 23.08
C GLY A 212 7.16 12.56 23.61
N ALA A 213 7.16 12.68 24.95
CA ALA A 213 7.79 13.71 25.81
C ALA A 213 7.35 15.18 25.73
N ALA A 214 6.86 15.71 24.60
CA ALA A 214 6.54 17.14 24.48
C ALA A 214 5.10 17.52 24.94
N VAL A 215 4.15 16.59 24.86
CA VAL A 215 2.72 16.85 25.18
C VAL A 215 2.42 16.67 26.68
N LEU A 216 3.19 15.84 27.39
CA LEU A 216 2.94 15.52 28.79
C LEU A 216 3.10 16.74 29.73
N LYS A 217 3.91 17.74 29.37
CA LYS A 217 4.06 18.99 30.15
C LYS A 217 3.02 20.06 29.84
N ARG A 218 2.26 19.96 28.74
CA ARG A 218 1.29 20.99 28.33
C ARG A 218 -0.17 20.64 28.62
N ALA A 219 -0.48 19.36 28.89
CA ALA A 219 -1.84 18.90 29.19
C ALA A 219 -2.20 18.90 30.68
N ALA A 220 -1.23 19.02 31.59
CA ALA A 220 -1.45 18.99 33.04
C ALA A 220 -2.49 20.01 33.55
N PRO A 221 -2.49 21.31 33.15
CA PRO A 221 -3.48 22.25 33.66
C PRO A 221 -4.87 22.06 33.04
N VAL A 222 -4.97 21.54 31.81
CA VAL A 222 -6.28 21.38 31.11
C VAL A 222 -7.03 20.16 31.62
N ILE A 223 -6.34 19.06 31.91
CA ILE A 223 -6.96 17.84 32.46
C ILE A 223 -7.43 18.08 33.90
N VAL A 224 -6.70 18.87 34.70
CA VAL A 224 -7.11 19.26 36.06
C VAL A 224 -8.38 20.12 36.05
N LEU A 225 -8.52 21.04 35.08
CA LEU A 225 -9.71 21.88 34.93
C LEU A 225 -10.96 21.08 34.49
N VAL A 226 -10.79 20.12 33.57
CA VAL A 226 -11.89 19.25 33.14
C VAL A 226 -12.34 18.32 34.28
N LEU A 227 -11.41 17.81 35.10
CA LEU A 227 -11.74 16.98 36.26
C LEU A 227 -12.41 17.76 37.39
N LEU A 228 -11.98 19.01 37.66
CA LEU A 228 -12.64 19.89 38.64
C LEU A 228 -14.06 20.29 38.21
N ALA A 229 -14.27 20.56 36.92
CA ALA A 229 -15.59 20.87 36.37
C ALA A 229 -16.55 19.67 36.51
N LEU A 230 -16.07 18.46 36.23
CA LEU A 230 -16.86 17.23 36.38
C LEU A 230 -17.18 16.92 37.85
N LEU A 231 -16.28 17.20 38.80
CA LEU A 231 -16.53 17.02 40.23
C LEU A 231 -17.56 18.02 40.79
N LEU A 232 -17.57 19.27 40.31
CA LEU A 232 -18.55 20.28 40.71
C LEU A 232 -19.95 20.00 40.15
N LEU A 233 -20.03 19.44 38.93
CA LEU A 233 -21.29 19.01 38.31
C LEU A 233 -21.91 17.80 39.00
N ARG A 234 -21.09 16.90 39.55
CA ARG A 234 -21.55 15.70 40.25
C ARG A 234 -22.01 15.97 41.69
N ARG A 235 -21.65 17.11 42.28
CA ARG A 235 -22.04 17.53 43.64
C ARG A 235 -23.34 18.36 43.68
N ARG A 236 -23.88 18.72 42.51
CA ARG A 236 -25.12 19.50 42.33
C ARG A 236 -26.32 18.69 41.84
N ARG A 237 -26.16 17.36 41.72
CA ARG A 237 -27.25 16.39 41.55
C ARG A 237 -27.29 15.51 42.78
#